data_AF-A0A927WW18-F1
#
_entry.id   AF-A0A927WW18-F1
#
_cell.length_a   1.000
_cell.length_b   1.000
_cell.length_c   1.000
_cell.angle_alpha   90.00
_cell.angle_beta   90.00
_cell.angle_gamma   90.00
#
_symmetry.space_group_name_H-M   'P 1'
#
loop_
_entity.id
_entity.type
_entity.pdbx_description
1 polymer ?
#
loop_
_entity_poly.entity_id
_entity_poly.type
_entity_poly.pdbx_seq_one_letter_code
_entity_poly.pdbx_strand_id
1 'polypeptide(L)'
;MSKNFLGKLFGVLIIALAATLWLLSEVNSDTFGFFNLSWAVVVLAGGFAVLNLLQGIFVQNPVPVKKMKIVIAVVLAIITFGCLITALAIPENIVLPIIALIVVAGLLISLVATGGKKWDTADNQKVGYKNYFERKKAEEKAEKK
;
A
#
# COMPACT_ATOMS: atom_id res chain seq x y z
N MET A 1 -13.28 16.88 1.46
CA MET A 1 -12.35 16.16 0.55
C MET A 1 -12.84 14.73 0.36
N SER A 2 -12.76 14.19 -0.87
CA SER A 2 -13.10 12.77 -1.07
C SER A 2 -12.08 11.87 -0.37
N LYS A 3 -12.50 10.70 0.13
CA LYS A 3 -11.61 9.75 0.85
C LYS A 3 -10.38 9.31 0.04
N ASN A 4 -10.44 9.47 -1.29
CA ASN A 4 -9.39 9.09 -2.23
C ASN A 4 -8.60 10.29 -2.79
N PHE A 5 -8.94 11.52 -2.39
CA PHE A 5 -8.30 12.73 -2.91
C PHE A 5 -6.80 12.75 -2.61
N LEU A 6 -6.41 12.48 -1.37
CA LEU A 6 -5.01 12.52 -0.94
C LEU A 6 -4.14 11.52 -1.71
N GLY A 7 -4.65 10.30 -1.91
CA GLY A 7 -3.92 9.27 -2.66
C GLY A 7 -3.78 9.61 -4.15
N LYS A 8 -4.80 10.20 -4.76
CA LYS A 8 -4.74 10.69 -6.14
C LYS A 8 -3.77 11.86 -6.28
N LEU A 9 -3.85 12.82 -5.36
CA LEU A 9 -2.95 13.97 -5.32
C LEU A 9 -1.49 13.51 -5.20
N PHE A 10 -1.21 12.59 -4.28
CA PHE A 10 0.13 12.04 -4.12
C PHE A 10 0.63 11.32 -5.38
N GLY A 11 -0.23 10.55 -6.05
CA GLY A 11 0.10 9.92 -7.33
C GLY A 11 0.44 10.94 -8.42
N VAL A 12 -0.32 12.03 -8.53
CA VAL A 12 -0.03 13.13 -9.47
C VAL A 12 1.30 13.81 -9.13
N LEU A 13 1.57 14.05 -7.84
CA LEU A 13 2.82 14.67 -7.39
C LEU A 13 4.05 13.81 -7.70
N ILE A 14 3.95 12.48 -7.59
CA ILE A 14 5.04 11.55 -7.96
C ILE A 14 5.37 11.70 -9.45
N ILE A 15 4.34 11.74 -10.31
CA ILE A 15 4.52 11.89 -11.76
C ILE A 15 5.11 13.26 -12.08
N ALA A 16 4.56 14.33 -11.48
CA ALA A 16 5.05 15.68 -11.67
C ALA A 16 6.53 15.79 -11.27
N LEU A 17 6.91 15.23 -10.12
CA LEU A 17 8.30 15.22 -9.65
C LEU A 17 9.24 14.53 -10.66
N ALA A 18 8.87 13.34 -11.14
CA ALA A 18 9.68 12.61 -12.10
C ALA A 18 9.83 13.39 -13.42
N ALA A 19 8.75 13.98 -13.93
CA ALA A 19 8.76 14.78 -15.15
C ALA A 19 9.60 16.06 -14.98
N THR A 20 9.49 16.75 -13.83
CA THR A 20 10.30 17.94 -13.54
C THR A 20 11.78 17.59 -13.45
N LEU A 21 12.15 16.51 -12.77
CA LEU A 21 13.55 16.07 -12.67
C LEU A 21 14.12 15.65 -14.03
N TRP A 22 13.31 15.02 -14.88
CA TRP A 22 13.70 14.70 -16.26
C TRP A 22 13.95 15.95 -17.11
N LEU A 23 13.04 16.93 -17.05
CA LEU A 23 13.25 18.20 -17.76
C LEU A 23 14.48 18.95 -17.25
N LEU A 24 14.72 18.92 -15.94
CA LEU A 24 15.89 19.55 -15.34
C LEU A 24 17.19 18.85 -15.74
N SER A 25 17.20 17.53 -15.94
CA SER A 25 18.40 16.83 -16.40
C SER A 25 18.79 17.20 -17.83
N GLU A 26 17.82 17.54 -18.68
CA GLU A 26 18.06 18.02 -20.04
C GLU A 26 18.45 19.51 -20.09
N VAL A 27 17.81 20.36 -19.27
CA VAL A 27 18.02 21.81 -19.29
C VAL A 27 19.23 22.27 -18.50
N ASN A 28 19.56 21.57 -17.40
CA ASN A 28 20.67 21.89 -16.51
C ASN A 28 21.40 20.58 -16.13
N SER A 29 22.03 19.98 -17.13
CA SER A 29 22.75 18.71 -17.02
C SER A 29 23.94 18.79 -16.05
N ASP A 30 24.55 19.96 -15.86
CA ASP A 30 25.64 20.16 -14.89
C ASP A 30 25.18 19.84 -13.45
N THR A 31 23.91 20.13 -13.13
CA THR A 31 23.35 19.89 -11.78
C THR A 31 22.53 18.60 -11.73
N PHE A 32 21.75 18.30 -12.76
CA PHE A 32 20.75 17.22 -12.76
C PHE A 32 21.07 16.08 -13.73
N GLY A 33 22.23 16.08 -14.38
CA GLY A 33 22.62 15.05 -15.37
C GLY A 33 22.71 13.63 -14.79
N PHE A 34 22.74 13.48 -13.47
CA PHE A 34 22.64 12.17 -12.81
C PHE A 34 21.26 11.52 -13.00
N PHE A 35 20.21 12.31 -13.25
CA PHE A 35 18.84 11.82 -13.35
C PHE A 35 18.58 11.22 -14.74
N ASN A 36 18.81 9.91 -14.84
CA ASN A 36 18.62 9.10 -16.04
C ASN A 36 17.37 8.21 -15.95
N LEU A 37 17.16 7.34 -16.95
CA LEU A 37 16.00 6.44 -17.01
C LEU A 37 15.86 5.56 -15.75
N SER A 38 16.97 5.04 -15.20
CA SER A 38 16.92 4.24 -13.98
C SER A 38 16.39 5.06 -12.80
N TRP A 39 16.85 6.31 -12.63
CA TRP A 39 16.34 7.21 -11.59
C TRP A 39 14.88 7.59 -11.79
N ALA A 40 14.44 7.81 -13.03
CA ALA A 40 13.03 8.05 -13.34
C ALA A 40 12.14 6.88 -12.91
N VAL A 41 12.56 5.65 -13.23
CA VAL A 41 11.84 4.44 -12.79
C VAL A 41 11.87 4.29 -11.26
N VAL A 42 12.99 4.61 -10.60
CA VAL A 42 13.08 4.60 -9.13
C VAL A 42 12.05 5.54 -8.51
N VAL A 43 11.93 6.78 -9.00
CA VAL A 43 10.95 7.75 -8.48
C VAL A 43 9.52 7.27 -8.72
N LEU A 44 9.21 6.83 -9.94
CA LEU A 44 7.85 6.38 -10.28
C LEU A 44 7.48 5.10 -9.54
N ALA A 45 8.23 4.01 -9.75
CA ALA A 45 7.96 2.72 -9.12
C ALA A 45 8.04 2.84 -7.60
N GLY A 46 9.03 3.56 -7.06
CA GLY A 46 9.22 3.72 -5.61
C GLY A 46 8.11 4.55 -4.99
N GLY A 47 7.74 5.67 -5.62
CA GLY A 47 6.62 6.50 -5.20
C GLY A 47 5.30 5.73 -5.21
N PHE A 48 5.01 5.00 -6.29
CA PHE A 48 3.80 4.18 -6.38
C PHE A 48 3.83 2.95 -5.47
N ALA A 49 5.00 2.39 -5.16
CA ALA A 49 5.16 1.33 -4.17
C ALA A 49 4.72 1.83 -2.79
N VAL A 50 5.27 2.96 -2.34
CA VAL A 50 4.91 3.59 -1.06
C VAL A 50 3.42 3.95 -1.05
N LEU A 51 2.91 4.57 -2.11
CA LEU A 51 1.50 4.94 -2.20
C LEU A 51 0.56 3.73 -2.07
N ASN A 52 0.84 2.63 -2.79
CA ASN A 52 0.02 1.43 -2.70
C ASN A 52 0.17 0.73 -1.34
N LEU A 53 1.35 0.76 -0.72
CA LEU A 53 1.57 0.23 0.62
C LEU A 53 0.73 0.98 1.66
N LEU A 54 0.80 2.30 1.65
CA LEU A 54 0.00 3.16 2.55
C LEU A 54 -1.50 2.93 2.35
N GLN A 55 -1.96 2.78 1.10
CA GLN A 55 -3.36 2.47 0.80
C GLN A 55 -3.76 1.05 1.26
N GLY A 56 -2.85 0.09 1.21
CA GLY A 56 -3.09 -1.28 1.69
C GLY A 56 -3.21 -1.37 3.20
N ILE A 57 -2.47 -0.52 3.93
CA ILE A 57 -2.40 -0.52 5.40
C ILE A 57 -3.47 0.39 6.01
N PHE A 58 -3.49 1.67 5.63
CA PHE A 58 -4.22 2.71 6.35
C PHE A 58 -5.61 3.01 5.79
N VAL A 59 -5.86 2.72 4.51
CA VAL A 59 -7.16 3.00 3.90
C VAL A 59 -8.13 1.85 4.17
N GLN A 60 -9.36 2.20 4.55
CA GLN A 60 -10.44 1.25 4.73
C GLN A 60 -10.85 0.66 3.37
N ASN A 61 -10.30 -0.53 3.09
CA ASN A 61 -10.56 -1.31 1.90
C ASN A 61 -10.96 -2.75 2.29
N PRO A 62 -11.77 -3.44 1.46
CA PRO A 62 -11.99 -4.88 1.61
C PRO A 62 -10.68 -5.67 1.62
N VAL A 63 -10.65 -6.80 2.34
CA VAL A 63 -9.45 -7.65 2.51
C VAL A 63 -8.78 -8.00 1.17
N PRO A 64 -9.50 -8.42 0.10
CA PRO A 64 -8.88 -8.71 -1.19
C PRO A 64 -8.16 -7.50 -1.80
N VAL A 65 -8.76 -6.30 -1.69
CA VAL A 65 -8.20 -5.06 -2.21
C VAL A 65 -6.95 -4.66 -1.43
N LYS A 66 -6.95 -4.82 -0.10
CA LYS A 66 -5.75 -4.59 0.72
C LYS A 66 -4.59 -5.51 0.31
N LYS A 67 -4.84 -6.81 0.13
CA LYS A 67 -3.82 -7.77 -0.33
C LYS A 67 -3.25 -7.38 -1.68
N MET A 68 -4.13 -7.09 -2.64
CA MET A 68 -3.73 -6.67 -3.98
C MET A 68 -2.84 -5.42 -3.93
N LYS A 69 -3.22 -4.41 -3.14
CA LYS A 69 -2.43 -3.18 -2.97
C LYS A 69 -1.04 -3.44 -2.39
N ILE A 70 -0.95 -4.33 -1.39
CA ILE A 70 0.34 -4.71 -0.79
C ILE A 70 1.20 -5.51 -1.77
N VAL A 71 0.62 -6.44 -2.53
CA VAL A 71 1.34 -7.19 -3.56
C VAL A 71 1.87 -6.26 -4.65
N ILE A 72 1.05 -5.33 -5.13
CA ILE A 72 1.49 -4.30 -6.10
C ILE A 72 2.64 -3.47 -5.51
N ALA A 73 2.56 -3.09 -4.23
CA ALA A 73 3.62 -2.34 -3.57
C ALA A 73 4.94 -3.13 -3.50
N VAL A 74 4.88 -4.43 -3.20
CA VAL A 74 6.06 -5.32 -3.14
C VAL A 74 6.69 -5.47 -4.52
N VAL A 75 5.90 -5.73 -5.56
CA VAL A 75 6.40 -5.86 -6.94
C VAL A 75 7.07 -4.56 -7.39
N LEU A 76 6.42 -3.42 -7.14
CA LEU A 76 6.99 -2.12 -7.47
C LEU A 76 8.28 -1.85 -6.67
N ALA A 77 8.34 -2.22 -5.39
CA ALA A 77 9.54 -2.06 -4.57
C ALA A 77 10.72 -2.92 -5.10
N ILE A 78 10.45 -4.13 -5.60
CA ILE A 78 11.47 -4.97 -6.25
C ILE A 78 11.99 -4.29 -7.52
N ILE A 79 11.10 -3.72 -8.34
CA ILE A 79 11.50 -2.97 -9.55
C ILE A 79 12.34 -1.75 -9.16
N THR A 80 11.91 -0.97 -8.17
CA THR A 80 12.68 0.18 -7.64
C THR A 80 14.06 -0.24 -7.20
N PHE A 81 14.17 -1.33 -6.42
CA PHE A 81 15.45 -1.84 -5.96
C PHE A 81 16.32 -2.34 -7.13
N GLY A 82 15.73 -3.03 -8.11
CA GLY A 82 16.37 -3.41 -9.37
C GLY A 82 17.05 -2.23 -10.07
N CYS A 83 16.32 -1.13 -10.23
CA CYS A 83 16.86 0.08 -10.85
C CYS A 83 17.91 0.78 -9.97
N LEU A 84 17.78 0.72 -8.64
CA LEU A 84 18.80 1.25 -7.71
C LEU A 84 20.12 0.50 -7.81
N ILE A 85 20.09 -0.82 -8.02
CA ILE A 85 21.32 -1.61 -8.22
C ILE A 85 22.10 -1.06 -9.41
N THR A 86 21.42 -0.80 -10.53
CA THR A 86 22.07 -0.23 -11.72
C THR A 86 22.53 1.20 -11.52
N ALA A 87 21.77 2.01 -10.76
CA ALA A 87 22.06 3.42 -10.57
C ALA A 87 23.18 3.67 -9.55
N LEU A 88 23.33 2.78 -8.56
CA LEU A 88 24.27 2.91 -7.45
C LEU A 88 25.42 1.90 -7.49
N ALA A 89 25.50 1.06 -8.53
CA ALA A 89 26.50 0.00 -8.67
C ALA A 89 26.59 -0.91 -7.41
N ILE A 90 25.43 -1.34 -6.91
CA ILE A 90 25.34 -2.15 -5.70
C ILE A 90 25.95 -3.55 -5.96
N PRO A 91 26.77 -4.10 -5.04
CA PRO A 91 27.34 -5.43 -5.18
C PRO A 91 26.27 -6.53 -5.40
N GLU A 92 26.51 -7.41 -6.37
CA GLU A 92 25.52 -8.43 -6.77
C GLU A 92 25.19 -9.44 -5.65
N ASN A 93 26.15 -9.71 -4.76
CA ASN A 93 26.00 -10.67 -3.67
C ASN A 93 24.91 -10.28 -2.65
N ILE A 94 24.57 -8.99 -2.54
CA ILE A 94 23.53 -8.51 -1.61
C ILE A 94 22.15 -8.33 -2.26
N VAL A 95 22.05 -8.48 -3.59
CA VAL A 95 20.81 -8.26 -4.34
C VAL A 95 19.71 -9.23 -3.90
N LEU A 96 19.98 -10.54 -3.95
CA LEU A 96 19.02 -11.57 -3.58
C LEU A 96 18.59 -11.48 -2.11
N PRO A 97 19.51 -11.30 -1.12
CA PRO A 97 19.13 -11.05 0.26
C PRO A 97 18.15 -9.89 0.45
N ILE A 98 18.36 -8.77 -0.25
CA ILE A 98 17.50 -7.59 -0.13
C ILE A 98 16.11 -7.86 -0.74
N ILE A 99 16.06 -8.50 -1.91
CA ILE A 99 14.78 -8.89 -2.53
C ILE A 99 13.99 -9.84 -1.60
N ALA A 100 14.67 -10.83 -1.02
CA ALA A 100 14.05 -11.74 -0.06
C ALA A 100 13.47 -10.99 1.15
N LEU A 101 14.21 -10.00 1.67
CA LEU A 101 13.76 -9.15 2.78
C LEU A 101 12.52 -8.32 2.41
N ILE A 102 12.49 -7.74 1.21
CA ILE A 102 11.33 -7.00 0.69
C ILE A 102 10.10 -7.91 0.61
N VAL A 103 10.26 -9.13 0.10
CA VAL A 103 9.17 -10.11 0.00
C VAL A 103 8.66 -10.52 1.38
N VAL A 104 9.56 -10.86 2.31
CA VAL A 104 9.20 -11.23 3.69
C VAL A 104 8.47 -10.09 4.39
N ALA A 105 8.97 -8.86 4.28
CA ALA A 105 8.31 -7.68 4.83
C ALA A 105 6.90 -7.51 4.23
N GLY A 106 6.74 -7.66 2.92
CA GLY A 106 5.45 -7.62 2.24
C GLY A 106 4.46 -8.66 2.75
N LEU A 107 4.93 -9.89 2.96
CA LEU A 107 4.12 -10.98 3.52
C LEU A 107 3.67 -10.66 4.95
N LEU A 108 4.60 -10.25 5.82
CA LEU A 108 4.29 -9.86 7.21
C LEU A 108 3.29 -8.71 7.26
N ILE A 109 3.51 -7.66 6.46
CA ILE A 109 2.60 -6.52 6.36
C ILE A 109 1.22 -6.98 5.86
N SER A 110 1.15 -7.90 4.88
CA SER A 110 -0.11 -8.43 4.38
C SER A 110 -0.91 -9.17 5.46
N LEU A 111 -0.24 -9.95 6.31
CA LEU A 111 -0.87 -10.66 7.43
C LEU A 111 -1.44 -9.68 8.47
N VAL A 112 -0.66 -8.65 8.82
CA VAL A 112 -1.07 -7.64 9.80
C VAL A 112 -2.20 -6.77 9.25
N ALA A 113 -2.08 -6.28 8.02
CA ALA A 113 -3.04 -5.36 7.40
C ALA A 113 -4.41 -6.01 7.10
N THR A 114 -4.43 -7.33 6.95
CA THR A 114 -5.64 -8.11 6.68
C THR A 114 -6.24 -8.77 7.92
N GLY A 115 -5.77 -8.38 9.12
CA GLY A 115 -6.16 -8.89 10.44
C GLY A 115 -7.54 -9.56 10.48
N GLY A 116 -7.56 -10.82 10.93
CA GLY A 116 -8.55 -11.88 10.65
C GLY A 116 -10.03 -11.67 10.99
N LYS A 117 -10.53 -10.44 11.10
CA LYS A 117 -11.96 -10.15 11.10
C LYS A 117 -12.45 -10.03 9.66
N LYS A 118 -13.16 -11.07 9.21
CA LYS A 118 -14.02 -11.02 8.02
C LYS A 118 -14.97 -9.84 8.18
N TRP A 119 -14.76 -8.79 7.40
CA TRP A 119 -15.68 -7.64 7.34
C TRP A 119 -17.09 -8.04 6.88
N ASP A 120 -17.22 -9.22 6.27
CA ASP A 120 -18.48 -9.89 5.88
C ASP A 120 -19.07 -10.82 6.95
N THR A 121 -18.60 -10.73 8.20
CA THR A 121 -19.29 -11.42 9.29
C THR A 121 -20.67 -10.78 9.42
N ALA A 122 -21.70 -11.47 8.95
CA ALA A 122 -23.09 -11.00 8.99
C ALA A 122 -23.41 -10.52 10.41
N ASP A 123 -24.24 -9.47 10.55
CA ASP A 123 -24.47 -8.83 11.86
C ASP A 123 -24.95 -9.83 12.93
N ASN A 124 -25.64 -10.90 12.50
CA ASN A 124 -26.08 -12.01 13.33
C ASN A 124 -24.96 -12.90 13.90
N GLN A 125 -23.73 -12.77 13.41
CA GLN A 125 -22.55 -13.48 13.87
C GLN A 125 -21.66 -12.60 14.77
N LYS A 126 -22.07 -11.35 15.07
CA LYS A 126 -21.37 -10.50 16.02
C LYS A 126 -21.65 -10.94 17.46
N VAL A 127 -20.61 -10.95 18.28
CA VAL A 127 -20.71 -11.24 19.72
C VAL A 127 -21.66 -10.21 20.36
N GLY A 128 -22.73 -10.70 20.98
CA GLY A 128 -23.77 -9.86 21.60
C GLY A 128 -24.96 -9.51 20.69
N TYR A 129 -25.01 -9.98 19.44
CA TYR A 129 -26.19 -9.82 18.60
C TYR A 129 -27.35 -10.65 19.16
N LYS A 130 -28.42 -9.98 19.58
CA LYS A 130 -29.68 -10.64 19.96
C LYS A 130 -30.58 -10.79 18.75
N ASN A 131 -30.98 -12.02 18.47
CA ASN A 131 -31.97 -12.29 17.41
C ASN A 131 -33.35 -11.69 17.80
N TYR A 132 -34.28 -11.60 16.84
CA TYR A 132 -35.61 -10.99 17.05
C TYR A 132 -36.34 -11.59 18.26
N PHE A 133 -36.28 -12.92 18.41
CA PHE A 133 -36.92 -13.63 19.51
C PHE A 133 -36.28 -13.35 20.87
N GLU A 134 -34.95 -13.21 20.93
CA GLU A 134 -34.25 -12.82 22.16
C GLU A 134 -34.53 -11.37 22.56
N ARG A 135 -34.71 -10.46 21.59
CA ARG A 135 -35.16 -9.08 21.85
C ARG A 135 -36.59 -9.05 22.39
N LYS A 136 -37.50 -9.76 21.73
CA LYS A 136 -38.90 -9.88 22.17
C LYS A 136 -39.04 -10.50 23.56
N LYS A 137 -38.29 -11.56 23.87
CA LYS A 137 -38.27 -12.16 25.22
C LYS A 137 -37.70 -11.23 26.29
N ALA A 138 -36.75 -10.35 25.93
CA ALA A 138 -36.22 -9.37 26.86
C ALA A 138 -37.24 -8.24 27.13
N GLU A 139 -37.98 -7.80 26.10
CA GLU A 139 -39.08 -6.84 26.22
C GLU A 139 -40.20 -7.38 27.12
N GLU A 140 -40.68 -8.60 26.87
CA GLU A 140 -41.74 -9.23 27.67
C GLU A 140 -41.34 -9.45 29.14
N LYS A 141 -40.05 -9.71 29.41
CA LYS A 141 -39.55 -9.83 30.79
C LYS A 141 -39.42 -8.48 31.49
N ALA A 142 -39.23 -7.40 30.73
CA ALA A 142 -39.18 -6.04 31.27
C ALA A 142 -40.59 -5.50 31.57
N GLU A 143 -41.59 -5.84 30.74
CA GLU A 143 -42.99 -5.44 30.96
C GLU A 143 -43.67 -6.21 32.12
N LYS A 144 -43.15 -7.39 32.49
CA LYS A 144 -43.65 -8.22 33.59
C LYS A 144 -42.98 -7.92 34.95
N LYS A 145 -42.07 -6.96 35.01
CA LYS A 145 -41.43 -6.45 36.24
C LYS A 145 -42.00 -5.10 36.61
#